data_AF-A0AAE6WAK7-F1
#
_entry.id   AF-A0AAE6WAK7-F1
#
_cell.length_a   1.000
_cell.length_b   1.000
_cell.length_c   1.000
_cell.angle_alpha   90.00
_cell.angle_beta   90.00
_cell.angle_gamma   90.00
#
_symmetry.space_group_name_H-M   'P 1'
#
loop_
_entity.id
_entity.type
_entity.pdbx_description
1 polymer ?
#
loop_
_entity_poly.entity_id
_entity_poly.type
_entity_poly.pdbx_seq_one_letter_code
_entity_poly.pdbx_strand_id
1 'polypeptide(L)'
;MGQDGAHAVLRPVGGGGEWRTDPDRVRAATLAERLSAGVQAANRRARRTVARALDADPGRPPQAVAGCAECARLDRERAAARAAFDWSAQTDANVLLRRHQNADHAA
;
A
#
# COMPACT_ATOMS: atom_id res chain seq x y z
N MET A 1 1.66 25.23 7.67
CA MET A 1 3.06 25.67 7.72
C MET A 1 3.13 26.81 8.71
N GLY A 2 4.14 26.83 9.55
CA GLY A 2 4.46 27.94 10.45
C GLY A 2 5.83 28.51 10.09
N GLN A 3 6.17 29.67 10.62
CA GLN A 3 7.52 30.24 10.56
C GLN A 3 8.09 30.28 11.97
N ASP A 4 9.35 29.87 12.12
CA ASP A 4 10.12 30.02 13.36
C ASP A 4 11.40 30.80 13.03
N GLY A 5 11.34 32.12 13.21
CA GLY A 5 12.39 33.04 12.76
C GLY A 5 12.65 32.93 11.26
N ALA A 6 13.90 32.66 10.87
CA ALA A 6 14.35 32.59 9.48
C ALA A 6 13.96 31.29 8.74
N HIS A 7 13.24 30.36 9.37
CA HIS A 7 12.96 29.05 8.79
C HIS A 7 11.47 28.78 8.67
N ALA A 8 11.08 28.12 7.58
CA ALA A 8 9.77 27.50 7.44
C ALA A 8 9.72 26.17 8.21
N VAL A 9 8.63 25.97 8.95
CA VAL A 9 8.34 24.73 9.68
C VAL A 9 7.23 23.95 8.96
N LEU A 10 7.57 22.73 8.53
CA LEU A 10 6.70 21.82 7.79
C LEU A 10 6.23 20.67 8.69
N ARG A 11 4.94 20.34 8.56
CA ARG A 11 4.31 19.21 9.26
C ARG A 11 3.72 18.23 8.24
N PRO A 12 4.03 16.92 8.31
CA PRO A 12 3.46 15.96 7.38
C PRO A 12 1.95 15.77 7.60
N VAL A 13 1.17 15.63 6.52
CA VAL A 13 -0.30 15.46 6.53
C VAL A 13 -0.75 14.13 7.21
N GLY A 14 0.19 13.21 7.48
CA GLY A 14 -0.05 11.94 8.17
C GLY A 14 0.45 11.86 9.62
N GLY A 15 0.97 12.96 10.16
CA GLY A 15 1.76 12.94 11.41
C GLY A 15 3.23 12.56 11.16
N GLY A 16 4.05 12.61 12.22
CA GLY A 16 5.50 12.45 12.15
C GLY A 16 6.23 13.68 12.69
N GLY A 17 7.56 13.70 12.53
CA GLY A 17 8.40 14.80 12.96
C GLY A 17 8.17 16.09 12.16
N GLU A 18 8.42 17.23 12.81
CA GLU A 18 8.45 18.53 12.15
C GLU A 18 9.79 18.74 11.47
N TRP A 19 9.77 19.40 10.31
CA TRP A 19 10.96 19.64 9.50
C TRP A 19 11.16 21.14 9.34
N ARG A 20 12.41 21.60 9.47
CA ARG A 20 12.80 22.99 9.26
C ARG A 20 13.50 23.12 7.91
N THR A 21 13.20 24.18 7.18
CA THR A 21 13.83 24.46 5.88
C THR A 21 13.83 25.96 5.59
N ASP A 22 14.60 26.35 4.59
CA ASP A 22 14.64 27.70 4.05
C ASP A 22 13.27 28.06 3.43
N PRO A 23 12.62 29.15 3.85
CA PRO A 23 11.31 29.55 3.30
C PRO A 23 11.32 29.78 1.79
N ASP A 24 12.44 30.21 1.21
CA ASP A 24 12.53 30.50 -0.24
C ASP A 24 12.61 29.21 -1.08
N ARG A 25 12.86 28.06 -0.43
CA ARG A 25 12.89 26.73 -1.07
C ARG A 25 11.56 26.01 -1.02
N VAL A 26 10.53 26.60 -0.42
CA VAL A 26 9.21 25.99 -0.27
C VAL A 26 8.10 26.90 -0.75
N ARG A 27 7.03 26.28 -1.23
CA ARG A 27 5.80 26.99 -1.60
C ARG A 27 4.61 26.40 -0.88
N ALA A 28 3.52 27.16 -0.84
CA ALA A 28 2.23 26.63 -0.46
C ALA A 28 1.85 25.44 -1.36
N ALA A 29 1.39 24.36 -0.74
CA ALA A 29 0.79 23.23 -1.46
C ALA A 29 -0.54 23.69 -2.07
N THR A 30 -0.77 23.31 -3.33
CA THR A 30 -2.04 23.51 -4.02
C THR A 30 -3.16 22.72 -3.34
N LEU A 31 -4.41 23.05 -3.65
CA LEU A 31 -5.56 22.30 -3.11
C LEU A 31 -5.49 20.82 -3.49
N ALA A 32 -5.17 20.50 -4.75
CA ALA A 32 -5.06 19.13 -5.23
C ALA A 32 -3.97 18.34 -4.48
N GLU A 33 -2.80 18.95 -4.26
CA GLU A 33 -1.71 18.34 -3.49
C GLU A 33 -2.10 18.09 -2.05
N ARG A 34 -2.80 19.04 -1.41
CA ARG A 34 -3.30 18.88 -0.03
C ARG A 34 -4.32 17.76 0.07
N LEU A 35 -5.27 17.69 -0.86
CA LEU A 35 -6.29 16.63 -0.90
C LEU A 35 -5.65 15.26 -1.13
N SER A 36 -4.77 15.15 -2.13
CA SER A 36 -4.05 13.91 -2.43
C SER A 36 -3.22 13.42 -1.23
N ALA A 37 -2.47 14.32 -0.58
CA ALA A 37 -1.72 13.99 0.63
C ALA A 37 -2.63 13.56 1.80
N GLY A 38 -3.80 14.19 1.95
CA GLY A 38 -4.82 13.83 2.93
C GLY A 38 -5.37 12.42 2.71
N VAL A 39 -5.80 12.12 1.47
CA VAL A 39 -6.28 10.80 1.07
C VAL A 39 -5.19 9.74 1.26
N GLN A 40 -3.96 10.02 0.83
CA GLN A 40 -2.83 9.11 1.00
C GLN A 40 -2.56 8.82 2.49
N ALA A 41 -2.64 9.85 3.36
CA ALA A 41 -2.48 9.68 4.80
C ALA A 41 -3.61 8.84 5.41
N ALA A 42 -4.86 9.08 5.02
CA ALA A 42 -6.01 8.28 5.46
C ALA A 42 -5.89 6.82 5.02
N ASN A 43 -5.58 6.58 3.74
CA ASN A 43 -5.41 5.24 3.18
C ASN A 43 -4.27 4.48 3.85
N ARG A 44 -3.12 5.12 4.11
CA ARG A 44 -2.03 4.50 4.88
C ARG A 44 -2.46 4.08 6.28
N ARG A 45 -3.23 4.92 6.99
CA ARG A 45 -3.76 4.58 8.31
C ARG A 45 -4.70 3.38 8.23
N ALA A 46 -5.66 3.40 7.31
CA ALA A 46 -6.59 2.29 7.11
C ALA A 46 -5.87 0.97 6.79
N ARG A 47 -4.91 0.99 5.85
CA ARG A 47 -4.10 -0.18 5.51
C ARG A 47 -3.32 -0.72 6.70
N ARG A 48 -2.75 0.15 7.54
CA ARG A 48 -2.06 -0.29 8.78
C ARG A 48 -3.00 -0.95 9.78
N THR A 49 -4.22 -0.41 9.95
CA THR A 49 -5.23 -1.02 10.82
C THR A 49 -5.60 -2.42 10.34
N VAL A 50 -5.88 -2.58 9.04
CA VAL A 50 -6.20 -3.89 8.46
C VAL A 50 -5.00 -4.84 8.55
N ALA A 51 -3.80 -4.36 8.22
CA ALA A 51 -2.60 -5.20 8.27
C ALA A 51 -2.33 -5.75 9.67
N ARG A 52 -2.55 -4.93 10.70
CA ARG A 52 -2.45 -5.37 12.10
C ARG A 52 -3.53 -6.39 12.46
N ALA A 53 -4.76 -6.23 11.97
CA ALA A 53 -5.84 -7.16 12.25
C ALA A 53 -5.64 -8.53 11.57
N LEU A 54 -5.00 -8.56 10.41
CA LEU A 54 -4.73 -9.77 9.64
C LEU A 54 -3.36 -10.40 9.93
N ASP A 55 -2.52 -9.74 10.73
CA ASP A 55 -1.07 -10.03 10.84
C ASP A 55 -0.36 -10.20 9.47
N ALA A 56 -0.84 -9.46 8.47
CA ALA A 56 -0.38 -9.57 7.09
C ALA A 56 -0.69 -8.28 6.32
N ASP A 57 0.19 -7.87 5.41
CA ASP A 57 -0.11 -6.75 4.51
C ASP A 57 -1.14 -7.18 3.44
N PRO A 58 -2.37 -6.63 3.45
CA PRO A 58 -3.39 -6.98 2.46
C PRO A 58 -3.00 -6.56 1.03
N GLY A 59 -2.11 -5.56 0.90
CA GLY A 59 -1.57 -5.14 -0.39
C GLY A 59 -0.49 -6.07 -0.93
N ARG A 60 0.09 -6.94 -0.10
CA ARG A 60 1.08 -7.92 -0.53
C ARG A 60 0.36 -9.10 -1.20
N PRO A 61 0.71 -9.44 -2.45
CA PRO A 61 0.12 -10.60 -3.11
C PRO A 61 0.44 -11.91 -2.36
N PRO A 62 -0.52 -12.85 -2.24
CA PRO A 62 -0.30 -14.16 -1.64
C PRO A 62 0.84 -14.91 -2.34
N GLN A 63 1.65 -15.64 -1.58
CA GLN A 63 2.78 -16.43 -2.12
C GLN A 63 2.37 -17.89 -2.18
N ALA A 64 2.77 -18.61 -3.24
CA ALA A 64 2.51 -20.04 -3.34
C ALA A 64 3.19 -20.82 -2.20
N VAL A 65 2.48 -21.75 -1.59
CA VAL A 65 3.06 -22.68 -0.61
C VAL A 65 3.95 -23.69 -1.35
N ALA A 66 5.19 -23.87 -0.88
CA ALA A 66 6.13 -24.80 -1.50
C ALA A 66 5.56 -26.23 -1.52
N GLY A 67 5.67 -26.90 -2.67
CA GLY A 67 5.16 -28.27 -2.85
C GLY A 67 3.66 -28.37 -3.14
N CYS A 68 2.89 -27.29 -3.03
CA CYS A 68 1.48 -27.31 -3.41
C CYS A 68 1.28 -27.02 -4.90
N ALA A 69 0.82 -28.01 -5.66
CA ALA A 69 0.62 -27.91 -7.11
C ALA A 69 -0.41 -26.84 -7.50
N GLU A 70 -1.50 -26.71 -6.74
CA GLU A 70 -2.56 -25.74 -7.02
C GLU A 70 -2.11 -24.30 -6.74
N CYS A 71 -1.39 -24.09 -5.65
CA CYS A 71 -0.73 -22.80 -5.38
C CYS A 71 0.20 -22.39 -6.53
N ALA A 72 1.01 -23.34 -7.03
CA ALA A 72 1.93 -23.07 -8.13
C ALA A 72 1.21 -22.78 -9.45
N ARG A 73 0.05 -23.40 -9.69
CA ARG A 73 -0.79 -23.13 -10.87
C ARG A 73 -1.32 -21.70 -10.85
N LEU A 74 -1.94 -21.28 -9.76
CA LEU A 74 -2.49 -19.93 -9.60
C LEU A 74 -1.40 -18.85 -9.66
N ASP A 75 -0.20 -19.12 -9.14
CA ASP A 75 0.94 -18.20 -9.25
C ASP A 75 1.41 -18.01 -10.70
N ARG A 76 1.46 -19.10 -11.49
CA ARG A 76 1.76 -19.03 -12.93
C ARG A 76 0.68 -18.24 -13.69
N GLU A 77 -0.59 -18.45 -13.38
CA GLU A 77 -1.70 -17.71 -13.99
C GLU A 77 -1.61 -16.22 -13.68
N ARG A 78 -1.30 -15.87 -12.44
CA ARG A 78 -1.05 -14.49 -12.02
C ARG A 78 0.11 -13.85 -12.80
N ALA A 79 1.21 -14.58 -12.95
CA ALA A 79 2.38 -14.11 -13.69
C ALA A 79 2.07 -13.90 -15.18
N ALA A 80 1.33 -14.84 -15.79
CA ALA A 80 0.87 -14.73 -17.18
C ALA A 80 -0.08 -13.53 -17.38
N ALA A 81 -1.06 -13.35 -16.49
CA ALA A 81 -1.96 -12.21 -16.50
C ALA A 81 -1.21 -10.88 -16.37
N ARG A 82 -0.20 -10.82 -15.49
CA ARG A 82 0.68 -9.65 -15.37
C ARG A 82 1.43 -9.35 -16.68
N ALA A 83 1.99 -10.37 -17.32
CA ALA A 83 2.70 -10.22 -18.58
C ALA A 83 1.79 -9.75 -19.72
N ALA A 84 0.51 -10.12 -19.68
CA ALA A 84 -0.52 -9.69 -20.63
C ALA A 84 -1.19 -8.35 -20.27
N PHE A 85 -0.81 -7.71 -19.15
CA PHE A 85 -1.48 -6.52 -18.58
C PHE A 85 -2.97 -6.72 -18.24
N ASP A 86 -3.38 -7.97 -17.97
CA ASP A 86 -4.72 -8.31 -17.49
C ASP A 86 -4.79 -8.19 -15.96
N TRP A 87 -5.15 -7.00 -15.49
CA TRP A 87 -5.26 -6.71 -14.05
C TRP A 87 -6.44 -7.42 -13.38
N SER A 88 -7.50 -7.75 -14.13
CA SER A 88 -8.65 -8.48 -13.60
C SER A 88 -8.23 -9.91 -13.28
N ALA A 89 -7.69 -10.63 -14.26
CA ALA A 89 -7.22 -12.00 -14.07
C ALA A 89 -6.11 -12.11 -13.02
N GLN A 90 -5.22 -11.10 -12.94
CA GLN A 90 -4.21 -11.05 -11.87
C GLN A 90 -4.86 -10.95 -10.47
N THR A 91 -5.93 -10.16 -10.35
CA THR A 91 -6.67 -10.00 -9.09
C THR A 91 -7.42 -11.29 -8.74
N ASP A 92 -8.08 -11.90 -9.72
CA ASP A 92 -8.79 -13.17 -9.54
C ASP A 92 -7.84 -14.28 -9.08
N ALA A 93 -6.66 -14.40 -9.68
CA ALA A 93 -5.64 -15.35 -9.25
C ALA A 93 -5.20 -15.11 -7.78
N ASN A 94 -5.07 -13.86 -7.34
CA ASN A 94 -4.79 -13.55 -5.94
C ASN A 94 -5.94 -13.97 -5.01
N VAL A 95 -7.19 -13.73 -5.40
CA VAL A 95 -8.38 -14.11 -4.61
C VAL A 95 -8.49 -15.63 -4.50
N LEU A 96 -8.33 -16.34 -5.61
CA LEU A 96 -8.35 -17.80 -5.65
C LEU A 96 -7.21 -18.41 -4.82
N LEU A 97 -6.01 -17.84 -4.88
CA LEU A 97 -4.87 -18.32 -4.11
C LEU A 97 -5.11 -18.16 -2.60
N ARG A 98 -5.64 -17.02 -2.15
CA ARG A 98 -6.02 -16.82 -0.73
C ARG A 98 -7.12 -17.78 -0.29
N ARG A 99 -8.14 -17.99 -1.14
CA ARG A 99 -9.24 -18.91 -0.83
C ARG A 99 -8.73 -20.34 -0.64
N HIS A 100 -7.90 -20.83 -1.55
CA HIS A 100 -7.28 -22.16 -1.45
C HIS A 100 -6.40 -22.27 -0.21
N GLN A 101 -5.58 -21.25 0.09
CA GLN A 101 -4.76 -21.24 1.29
C GLN A 101 -5.56 -21.31 2.58
N ASN A 102 -6.65 -20.55 2.67
CA ASN A 102 -7.51 -20.60 3.84
C ASN A 102 -8.25 -21.94 3.98
N ALA A 103 -8.48 -22.67 2.89
CA ALA A 103 -9.17 -23.96 2.93
C ALA A 103 -8.21 -25.12 3.25
N ASP A 104 -7.01 -25.12 2.66
CA ASP A 104 -6.15 -26.30 2.60
C ASP A 104 -4.81 -26.12 3.34
N HIS A 105 -4.42 -24.88 3.70
CA HIS A 105 -3.12 -24.57 4.32
C HIS A 105 -3.21 -23.78 5.64
N ALA A 106 -4.40 -23.31 6.02
CA ALA A 106 -4.61 -22.66 7.31
C ALA A 106 -4.73 -23.73 8.40
N ALA A 107 -3.71 -23.82 9.26
CA ALA A 107 -3.76 -24.52 10.55
C ALA A 107 -3.99 -23.49 11.67
#